data_AF-A0A7S2VDS6-F1
#
_entry.id   AF-A0A7S2VDS6-F1
#
_cell.length_a   1.000
_cell.length_b   1.000
_cell.length_c   1.000
_cell.angle_alpha   90.00
_cell.angle_beta   90.00
_cell.angle_gamma   90.00
#
_symmetry.space_group_name_H-M   'P 1'
#
loop_
_entity.id
_entity.type
_entity.pdbx_description
1 polymer ?
#
loop_
_entity_poly.entity_id
_entity_poly.type
_entity_poly.pdbx_seq_one_letter_code
_entity_poly.pdbx_strand_id
1 'polypeptide(L)'
;MVLISVVHVATANIKYVACNDDETICDRNVKCTQWKAAGECVKNAVFVQERCPFSCREEIAAAAAAASVEGESVEDVPPEEAPVEETSSCADKHADCEFWAKGNECTANPAYMQENCCRACLEWNNEREHQARAQAMQPQATWKTLKEEDFPLGMGDEEKLARLLDLSMQFGVRQIGEGER
;
A
#
# COMPACT_ATOMS: atom_id res chain seq x y z
N MET A 1 -55.74 9.63 15.44
CA MET A 1 -54.43 9.00 15.75
C MET A 1 -53.62 9.07 14.48
N VAL A 2 -52.80 10.10 14.34
CA VAL A 2 -52.18 10.50 13.07
C VAL A 2 -50.67 10.52 13.27
N LEU A 3 -50.03 9.64 12.50
CA LEU A 3 -48.66 9.67 11.97
C LEU A 3 -47.51 9.34 12.94
N ILE A 4 -46.95 8.15 12.71
CA ILE A 4 -45.60 7.75 13.10
C ILE A 4 -44.65 8.77 12.47
N SER A 5 -44.00 9.56 13.32
CA SER A 5 -43.08 10.62 12.95
C SER A 5 -41.90 10.07 12.15
N VAL A 6 -41.92 10.36 10.85
CA VAL A 6 -40.73 10.39 10.00
C VAL A 6 -39.86 11.55 10.51
N VAL A 7 -38.89 11.24 11.39
CA VAL A 7 -37.82 12.18 11.75
C VAL A 7 -36.61 11.80 10.90
N HIS A 8 -36.39 12.59 9.85
CA HIS A 8 -35.12 13.01 9.21
C HIS A 8 -33.84 12.38 9.81
N VAL A 9 -32.88 11.91 9.00
CA VAL A 9 -31.98 12.78 8.24
C VAL A 9 -31.42 12.12 6.97
N ALA A 10 -31.42 12.94 5.91
CA ALA A 10 -30.52 13.04 4.75
C ALA A 10 -30.15 11.81 3.90
N THR A 11 -30.43 12.01 2.61
CA THR A 11 -29.60 11.60 1.48
C THR A 11 -28.08 11.61 1.79
N ALA A 12 -27.50 10.46 2.11
CA ALA A 12 -26.06 10.24 1.98
C ALA A 12 -25.85 9.25 0.84
N ASN A 13 -24.97 9.58 -0.11
CA ASN A 13 -24.38 8.59 -1.00
C ASN A 13 -23.57 7.63 -0.11
N ILE A 14 -24.18 6.54 0.36
CA ILE A 14 -23.63 5.75 1.46
C ILE A 14 -22.39 4.99 0.95
N LYS A 15 -21.19 5.51 1.28
CA LYS A 15 -19.88 4.91 0.98
C LYS A 15 -19.53 3.74 1.91
N TYR A 16 -20.33 3.51 2.95
CA TYR A 16 -19.97 2.66 4.09
C TYR A 16 -21.09 1.66 4.43
N VAL A 17 -20.72 0.48 4.94
CA VAL A 17 -21.66 -0.64 5.04
C VAL A 17 -22.36 -0.69 6.39
N ALA A 18 -21.67 -0.32 7.46
CA ALA A 18 -22.19 -0.28 8.82
C ALA A 18 -21.43 0.77 9.62
N CYS A 19 -22.12 1.49 10.52
CA CYS A 19 -21.53 2.57 11.30
C CYS A 19 -22.12 2.60 12.72
N ASN A 20 -21.43 3.29 13.63
CA ASN A 20 -21.98 3.70 14.93
C ASN A 20 -23.04 4.80 14.79
N ASP A 21 -23.73 5.09 15.89
CA ASP A 21 -24.86 6.02 15.93
C ASP A 21 -24.50 7.45 15.52
N ASP A 22 -23.26 7.87 15.78
CA ASP A 22 -22.69 9.16 15.39
C ASP A 22 -21.94 9.13 14.04
N GLU A 23 -21.96 7.99 13.33
CA GLU A 23 -21.32 7.76 12.01
C GLU A 23 -19.81 8.07 11.95
N THR A 24 -19.14 8.15 13.10
CA THR A 24 -17.70 8.44 13.19
C THR A 24 -16.82 7.21 12.94
N ILE A 25 -17.37 6.01 13.15
CA ILE A 25 -16.69 4.72 12.99
C ILE A 25 -17.52 3.87 12.04
N CYS A 26 -16.99 3.63 10.85
CA CYS A 26 -17.72 3.00 9.76
C CYS A 26 -16.92 1.91 9.03
N ASP A 27 -17.56 0.77 8.77
CA ASP A 27 -17.05 -0.30 7.92
C ASP A 27 -16.99 0.13 6.45
N ARG A 28 -15.84 -0.11 5.84
CA ARG A 28 -15.54 0.20 4.43
C ARG A 28 -15.63 -1.03 3.53
N ASN A 29 -16.03 -2.18 4.06
CA ASN A 29 -16.17 -3.42 3.32
C ASN A 29 -17.42 -4.19 3.72
N VAL A 30 -18.06 -4.79 2.72
CA VAL A 30 -19.27 -5.60 2.91
C VAL A 30 -19.03 -6.90 3.66
N LYS A 31 -17.77 -7.38 3.70
CA LYS A 31 -17.39 -8.65 4.35
C LYS A 31 -17.05 -8.50 5.83
N CYS A 32 -17.12 -7.30 6.40
CA CYS A 32 -16.68 -7.04 7.77
C CYS A 32 -17.39 -7.94 8.80
N THR A 33 -18.69 -8.21 8.64
CA THR A 33 -19.43 -9.13 9.51
C THR A 33 -18.95 -10.57 9.40
N GLN A 34 -18.61 -11.03 8.20
CA GLN A 34 -18.10 -12.38 7.95
C GLN A 34 -16.69 -12.55 8.52
N TRP A 35 -15.83 -11.55 8.31
CA TRP A 35 -14.48 -11.54 8.84
C TRP A 35 -14.45 -11.45 10.36
N LYS A 36 -15.34 -10.67 10.98
CA LYS A 36 -15.55 -10.71 12.44
C LYS A 36 -15.88 -12.12 12.91
N ALA A 37 -16.88 -12.77 12.29
CA ALA A 37 -17.30 -14.12 12.65
C ALA A 37 -16.20 -15.19 12.46
N ALA A 38 -15.31 -14.99 11.49
CA ALA A 38 -14.16 -15.87 11.25
C ALA A 38 -12.97 -15.62 12.21
N GLY A 39 -13.08 -14.62 13.09
CA GLY A 39 -12.03 -14.24 14.04
C GLY A 39 -10.90 -13.41 13.41
N GLU A 40 -11.14 -12.79 12.25
CA GLU A 40 -10.13 -12.00 11.54
C GLU A 40 -9.74 -10.72 12.31
N CYS A 41 -10.62 -10.21 13.19
CA CYS A 41 -10.33 -9.08 14.08
C CYS A 41 -9.13 -9.35 15.01
N VAL A 42 -8.83 -10.62 15.28
CA VAL A 42 -7.66 -11.03 16.07
C VAL A 42 -6.55 -11.57 15.16
N LYS A 43 -6.89 -12.48 14.23
CA LYS A 43 -5.90 -13.13 13.36
C LYS A 43 -5.17 -12.16 12.42
N ASN A 44 -5.90 -11.19 11.87
CA ASN A 44 -5.44 -10.25 10.87
C ASN A 44 -5.81 -8.82 11.28
N ALA A 45 -5.59 -8.49 12.56
CA ALA A 45 -6.07 -7.28 13.21
C ALA A 45 -5.77 -6.00 12.41
N VAL A 46 -4.55 -5.82 11.92
CA VAL A 46 -4.14 -4.65 11.12
C VAL A 46 -5.00 -4.51 9.85
N PHE A 47 -5.15 -5.61 9.09
CA PHE A 47 -5.89 -5.61 7.83
C PHE A 47 -7.37 -5.27 8.02
N VAL A 48 -8.01 -5.89 9.01
CA VAL A 48 -9.44 -5.64 9.24
C VAL A 48 -9.71 -4.37 10.02
N GLN A 49 -8.78 -3.85 10.84
CA GLN A 49 -8.94 -2.54 11.48
C GLN A 49 -9.08 -1.41 10.46
N GLU A 50 -8.29 -1.44 9.38
CA GLU A 50 -8.40 -0.42 8.34
C GLU A 50 -9.69 -0.53 7.54
N ARG A 51 -10.20 -1.75 7.32
CA ARG A 51 -11.37 -1.94 6.46
C ARG A 51 -12.69 -2.00 7.22
N CYS A 52 -12.63 -2.42 8.48
CA CYS A 52 -13.76 -2.82 9.32
C CYS A 52 -13.67 -2.24 10.74
N PRO A 53 -13.44 -0.92 10.89
CA PRO A 53 -13.26 -0.32 12.20
C PRO A 53 -14.53 -0.39 13.07
N PHE A 54 -15.73 -0.52 12.48
CA PHE A 54 -16.96 -0.66 13.23
C PHE A 54 -17.19 -2.10 13.68
N SER A 55 -17.10 -3.06 12.75
CA SER A 55 -17.32 -4.48 13.07
C SER A 55 -16.33 -5.01 14.11
N CYS A 56 -15.04 -4.64 14.02
CA CYS A 56 -13.99 -5.14 14.92
C CYS A 56 -13.77 -4.29 16.20
N ARG A 57 -14.56 -3.23 16.43
CA ARG A 57 -14.30 -2.25 17.50
C ARG A 57 -14.21 -2.85 18.91
N GLU A 58 -14.96 -3.91 19.19
CA GLU A 58 -15.02 -4.52 20.52
C GLU A 58 -13.76 -5.33 20.78
N GLU A 59 -13.31 -6.09 19.78
CA GLU A 59 -12.06 -6.85 19.83
C GLU A 59 -10.84 -5.94 19.91
N ILE A 60 -10.87 -4.80 19.21
CA ILE A 60 -9.83 -3.77 19.27
C ILE A 60 -9.80 -3.11 20.65
N ALA A 61 -10.96 -2.75 21.21
CA ALA A 61 -11.06 -2.18 22.54
C ALA A 61 -10.61 -3.17 23.62
N ALA A 62 -10.95 -4.45 23.49
CA ALA A 62 -10.50 -5.50 24.38
C ALA A 62 -8.97 -5.69 24.34
N ALA A 63 -8.37 -5.66 23.14
CA ALA A 63 -6.92 -5.71 22.98
C ALA A 63 -6.22 -4.49 23.60
N ALA A 64 -6.78 -3.29 23.44
CA ALA A 64 -6.25 -2.07 24.06
C ALA A 64 -6.37 -2.10 25.61
N ALA A 65 -7.46 -2.66 26.13
CA ALA A 65 -7.63 -2.86 27.57
C ALA A 65 -6.62 -3.87 28.14
N ALA A 66 -6.34 -4.96 27.41
CA ALA A 66 -5.31 -5.94 27.79
C ALA A 66 -3.90 -5.34 27.77
N ALA A 67 -3.59 -4.48 26.79
CA ALA A 67 -2.31 -3.79 26.71
C ALA A 67 -2.08 -2.73 27.83
N SER A 68 -3.14 -2.29 28.50
CA SER A 68 -3.07 -1.27 29.55
C SER A 68 -2.80 -1.82 30.96
N VAL A 69 -2.61 -3.13 31.12
CA VAL A 69 -2.45 -3.77 32.45
C VAL A 69 -1.00 -4.02 32.85
N GLU A 70 0.00 -3.92 31.98
CA GLU A 70 1.39 -4.26 32.37
C GLU A 70 2.34 -3.06 32.37
N GLY A 71 2.31 -2.34 33.49
CA GLY A 71 3.50 -1.72 34.06
C GLY A 71 4.06 -2.65 35.15
N GLU A 72 4.88 -3.63 34.77
CA GLU A 72 5.65 -4.48 35.68
C GLU A 72 7.14 -4.29 35.35
N SER A 73 7.92 -3.96 36.36
CA SER A 73 9.36 -3.72 36.32
C SER A 73 10.13 -4.96 35.89
N VAL A 74 10.91 -4.88 34.80
CA VAL A 74 11.83 -5.94 34.38
C VAL A 74 13.25 -5.54 34.77
N GLU A 75 13.71 -6.01 35.93
CA GLU A 75 15.14 -6.12 36.23
C GLU A 75 15.61 -7.55 35.87
N ASP A 76 16.78 -7.61 35.23
CA ASP A 76 17.67 -8.76 35.06
C ASP A 76 17.22 -9.91 34.12
N VAL A 77 17.54 -9.77 32.82
CA VAL A 77 17.70 -10.90 31.89
C VAL A 77 19.02 -10.72 31.10
N PRO A 78 19.95 -11.72 31.15
CA PRO A 78 21.17 -11.74 30.34
C PRO A 78 20.88 -11.78 28.83
N PRO A 79 21.65 -11.07 27.97
CA PRO A 79 21.34 -11.00 26.54
C PRO A 79 21.97 -12.19 25.80
N GLU A 80 21.14 -13.03 25.19
CA GLU A 80 21.60 -13.86 24.07
C GLU A 80 20.55 -13.91 22.94
N GLU A 81 20.95 -13.29 21.81
CA GLU A 81 20.46 -13.33 20.43
C GLU A 81 18.98 -13.01 20.14
N ALA A 82 18.63 -11.72 20.22
CA ALA A 82 17.56 -11.10 19.44
C ALA A 82 18.16 -10.46 18.15
N PRO A 83 17.42 -10.38 17.04
CA PRO A 83 17.91 -9.72 15.83
C PRO A 83 18.20 -8.25 16.15
N VAL A 84 19.43 -7.82 15.86
CA VAL A 84 19.88 -6.44 16.00
C VAL A 84 19.02 -5.51 15.14
N GLU A 85 17.97 -4.96 15.73
CA GLU A 85 17.38 -3.70 15.29
C GLU A 85 18.42 -2.61 15.59
N GLU A 86 19.32 -2.40 14.63
CA GLU A 86 20.28 -1.30 14.57
C GLU A 86 19.53 0.03 14.41
N THR A 87 18.82 0.47 15.45
CA THR A 87 18.31 1.84 15.56
C THR A 87 19.26 2.74 16.34
N SER A 88 20.57 2.45 16.33
CA SER A 88 21.56 3.43 16.75
C SER A 88 21.68 4.50 15.66
N SER A 89 20.95 5.60 15.82
CA SER A 89 21.22 6.90 15.18
C SER A 89 21.67 6.85 13.71
N CYS A 90 20.96 6.09 12.87
CA CYS A 90 21.22 6.03 11.44
C CYS A 90 20.97 7.43 10.86
N ALA A 91 22.05 8.18 10.65
CA ALA A 91 22.04 9.56 10.18
C ALA A 91 23.12 9.74 9.11
N ASP A 92 22.83 10.61 8.14
CA ASP A 92 23.78 10.93 7.08
C ASP A 92 24.88 11.83 7.62
N LYS A 93 26.14 11.47 7.34
CA LYS A 93 27.34 12.21 7.72
C LYS A 93 27.80 13.19 6.61
N HIS A 94 27.25 13.08 5.41
CA HIS A 94 27.55 13.95 4.28
C HIS A 94 26.29 14.55 3.66
N ALA A 95 26.43 15.78 3.12
CA ALA A 95 25.36 16.45 2.40
C ALA A 95 25.02 15.76 1.07
N ASP A 96 26.00 15.07 0.46
CA ASP A 96 25.84 14.41 -0.84
C ASP A 96 25.26 12.99 -0.74
N CYS A 97 24.89 12.53 0.47
CA CYS A 97 24.36 11.18 0.67
C CYS A 97 23.12 10.88 -0.17
N GLU A 98 22.22 11.85 -0.34
CA GLU A 98 21.05 11.69 -1.22
C GLU A 98 21.46 11.51 -2.68
N PHE A 99 22.44 12.29 -3.15
CA PHE A 99 22.95 12.21 -4.51
C PHE A 99 23.62 10.86 -4.77
N TRP A 100 24.46 10.38 -3.84
CA TRP A 100 25.11 9.08 -3.92
C TRP A 100 24.13 7.91 -3.85
N ALA A 101 23.11 8.00 -2.98
CA ALA A 101 22.06 6.99 -2.92
C ALA A 101 21.33 6.87 -4.26
N LYS A 102 20.90 8.01 -4.85
CA LYS A 102 20.31 8.08 -6.20
C LYS A 102 21.29 7.61 -7.29
N GLY A 103 22.59 7.83 -7.08
CA GLY A 103 23.69 7.35 -7.92
C GLY A 103 24.03 5.87 -7.78
N ASN A 104 23.22 5.07 -7.06
CA ASN A 104 23.38 3.63 -6.86
C ASN A 104 24.53 3.22 -5.91
N GLU A 105 25.08 4.15 -5.13
CA GLU A 105 26.16 3.85 -4.17
C GLU A 105 25.68 2.92 -3.04
N CYS A 106 24.40 2.93 -2.69
CA CYS A 106 23.83 2.01 -1.69
C CYS A 106 23.98 0.54 -2.07
N THR A 107 24.05 0.24 -3.37
CA THR A 107 24.28 -1.12 -3.89
C THR A 107 25.73 -1.34 -4.31
N ALA A 108 26.36 -0.32 -4.91
CA ALA A 108 27.74 -0.42 -5.40
C ALA A 108 28.79 -0.36 -4.29
N ASN A 109 28.51 0.36 -3.20
CA ASN A 109 29.40 0.56 -2.07
C ASN A 109 28.65 0.52 -0.72
N PRO A 110 28.03 -0.63 -0.37
CA PRO A 110 27.12 -0.74 0.76
C PRO A 110 27.80 -0.48 2.10
N ALA A 111 29.04 -0.91 2.28
CA ALA A 111 29.78 -0.72 3.54
C ALA A 111 30.01 0.77 3.84
N TYR A 112 30.47 1.53 2.84
CA TYR A 112 30.68 2.98 3.01
C TYR A 112 29.36 3.70 3.26
N MET A 113 28.33 3.36 2.49
CA MET A 113 27.04 4.01 2.60
C MET A 113 26.33 3.67 3.91
N GLN A 114 26.49 2.47 4.45
CA GLN A 114 25.94 2.12 5.76
C GLN A 114 26.60 2.93 6.89
N GLU A 115 27.91 3.19 6.80
CA GLU A 115 28.61 3.97 7.81
C GLU A 115 28.34 5.49 7.68
N ASN A 116 28.17 5.99 6.45
CA ASN A 116 28.19 7.43 6.17
C ASN A 116 26.86 8.02 5.68
N CYS A 117 25.99 7.21 5.10
CA CYS A 117 24.79 7.62 4.38
C CYS A 117 23.62 6.67 4.61
N CYS A 118 23.55 6.12 5.83
CA CYS A 118 22.62 5.06 6.19
C CYS A 118 21.17 5.47 5.92
N ARG A 119 20.78 6.68 6.32
CA ARG A 119 19.41 7.18 6.17
C ARG A 119 19.06 7.38 4.70
N ALA A 120 19.96 7.99 3.92
CA ALA A 120 19.77 8.14 2.49
C ALA A 120 19.57 6.79 1.77
N CYS A 121 20.27 5.73 2.20
CA CYS A 121 20.06 4.40 1.64
C CYS A 121 18.76 3.74 2.05
N LEU A 122 18.32 3.92 3.30
CA LEU A 122 17.00 3.44 3.72
C LEU A 122 15.89 4.13 2.92
N GLU A 123 15.95 5.45 2.79
CA GLU A 123 14.98 6.23 2.02
C GLU A 123 14.98 5.83 0.54
N TRP A 124 16.16 5.73 -0.08
CA TRP A 124 16.30 5.30 -1.48
C TRP A 124 15.76 3.89 -1.72
N ASN A 125 16.08 2.93 -0.84
CA ASN A 125 15.58 1.56 -0.94
C ASN A 125 14.05 1.52 -0.84
N ASN A 126 13.46 2.20 0.15
CA ASN A 126 12.02 2.29 0.34
C ASN A 126 11.33 2.93 -0.87
N GLU A 127 11.88 4.03 -1.38
CA GLU A 127 11.33 4.72 -2.55
C GLU A 127 11.40 3.83 -3.80
N ARG A 128 12.49 3.11 -4.04
CA ARG A 128 12.56 2.14 -5.13
C ARG A 128 11.54 1.02 -5.00
N GLU A 129 11.32 0.50 -3.79
CA GLU A 129 10.30 -0.53 -3.57
C GLU A 129 8.89 -0.01 -3.85
N HIS A 130 8.57 1.20 -3.41
CA HIS A 130 7.30 1.85 -3.70
C HIS A 130 7.13 2.15 -5.19
N GLN A 131 8.19 2.60 -5.87
CA GLN A 131 8.18 2.82 -7.32
C GLN A 131 8.01 1.50 -8.09
N ALA A 132 8.69 0.43 -7.70
CA ALA A 132 8.54 -0.90 -8.31
C ALA A 132 7.13 -1.47 -8.10
N ARG A 133 6.55 -1.31 -6.91
CA ARG A 133 5.16 -1.69 -6.60
C ARG A 133 4.16 -0.83 -7.38
N ALA A 134 4.40 0.47 -7.49
CA ALA A 134 3.56 1.39 -8.24
C ALA A 134 3.61 1.08 -9.75
N GLN A 135 4.79 0.78 -10.30
CA GLN A 135 4.98 0.34 -11.69
C GLN A 135 4.31 -1.03 -11.95
N ALA A 136 4.38 -1.96 -10.99
CA ALA A 136 3.66 -3.24 -11.06
C ALA A 136 2.12 -3.07 -11.00
N MET A 137 1.64 -1.94 -10.46
CA MET A 137 0.22 -1.58 -10.38
C MET A 137 -0.22 -0.54 -11.42
N GLN A 138 0.68 -0.13 -12.32
CA GLN A 138 0.29 0.65 -13.49
C GLN A 138 -0.62 -0.23 -14.36
N PRO A 139 -1.72 0.31 -14.94
CA PRO A 139 -2.44 -0.40 -15.97
C PRO A 139 -1.43 -0.66 -17.09
N GLN A 140 -1.05 -1.92 -17.31
CA GLN A 140 -0.17 -2.27 -18.41
C GLN A 140 -0.77 -1.64 -19.67
N ALA A 141 -0.01 -0.76 -20.31
CA ALA A 141 -0.45 -0.05 -21.49
C ALA A 141 -0.69 -1.09 -22.60
N THR A 142 -1.94 -1.52 -22.72
CA THR A 142 -2.36 -2.38 -23.82
C THR A 142 -2.42 -1.53 -25.07
N TRP A 143 -2.30 -2.14 -26.25
CA TRP A 143 -2.55 -1.46 -27.52
C TRP A 143 -3.92 -0.76 -27.58
N LYS A 144 -4.90 -1.19 -26.75
CA LYS A 144 -6.24 -0.59 -26.66
C LYS A 144 -6.28 0.74 -25.91
N THR A 145 -5.26 1.04 -25.12
CA THR A 145 -5.21 2.23 -24.26
C THR A 145 -4.19 3.26 -24.72
N LEU A 146 -3.37 2.92 -25.74
CA LEU A 146 -2.43 3.86 -26.35
C LEU A 146 -3.16 4.80 -27.31
N LYS A 147 -2.92 6.10 -27.13
CA LYS A 147 -3.37 7.15 -28.03
C LYS A 147 -2.18 7.70 -28.82
N GLU A 148 -2.45 8.40 -29.92
CA GLU A 148 -1.40 9.03 -30.74
C GLU A 148 -0.53 10.03 -29.95
N GLU A 149 -1.08 10.64 -28.90
CA GLU A 149 -0.40 11.55 -27.97
C GLU A 149 0.65 10.88 -27.06
N ASP A 150 0.62 9.54 -26.94
CA ASP A 150 1.56 8.77 -26.12
C ASP A 150 2.87 8.42 -26.87
N PHE A 151 2.95 8.66 -28.18
CA PHE A 151 4.16 8.43 -28.97
C PHE A 151 5.10 9.66 -28.93
N PRO A 152 6.42 9.46 -28.76
CA PRO A 152 7.38 10.57 -28.83
C PRO A 152 7.23 11.37 -30.12
N LEU A 153 7.18 12.71 -29.99
CA LEU A 153 7.05 13.62 -31.13
C LEU A 153 8.22 13.42 -32.11
N GLY A 154 7.89 13.17 -33.38
CA GLY A 154 8.87 12.91 -34.44
C GLY A 154 9.12 11.43 -34.77
N MET A 155 8.42 10.50 -34.10
CA MET A 155 8.49 9.06 -34.41
C MET A 155 7.72 8.76 -35.71
N GLY A 156 8.40 8.14 -36.69
CA GLY A 156 7.81 7.77 -37.97
C GLY A 156 6.77 6.64 -37.84
N ASP A 157 5.86 6.51 -38.81
CA ASP A 157 4.75 5.55 -38.72
C ASP A 157 5.22 4.10 -38.68
N GLU A 158 6.34 3.77 -39.32
CA GLU A 158 6.98 2.45 -39.21
C GLU A 158 7.54 2.17 -37.81
N GLU A 159 8.09 3.17 -37.12
CA GLU A 159 8.55 3.01 -35.72
C GLU A 159 7.39 2.89 -34.74
N LYS A 160 6.29 3.63 -34.97
CA LYS A 160 5.04 3.46 -34.21
C LYS A 160 4.50 2.05 -34.37
N LEU A 161 4.49 1.54 -35.60
CA LEU A 161 4.04 0.17 -35.90
C LEU A 161 4.96 -0.87 -35.25
N ALA A 162 6.28 -0.68 -35.32
CA ALA A 162 7.25 -1.56 -34.67
C ALA A 162 7.05 -1.62 -33.14
N ARG A 163 6.80 -0.49 -32.49
CA ARG A 163 6.49 -0.44 -31.05
C ARG A 163 5.16 -1.11 -30.70
N LEU A 164 4.13 -0.91 -31.51
CA LEU A 164 2.83 -1.57 -31.33
C LEU A 164 2.94 -3.09 -31.50
N LEU A 165 3.73 -3.55 -32.48
CA LEU A 165 3.97 -4.97 -32.70
C LEU A 165 4.77 -5.60 -31.55
N ASP A 166 5.81 -4.94 -31.06
CA ASP A 166 6.61 -5.39 -29.93
C ASP A 166 5.76 -5.54 -28.64
N LEU A 167 4.92 -4.53 -28.35
CA LEU A 167 3.95 -4.61 -27.27
C LEU A 167 2.92 -5.74 -27.48
N SER A 168 2.49 -5.99 -28.71
CA SER A 168 1.57 -7.09 -29.01
C SER A 168 2.18 -8.47 -28.76
N MET A 169 3.50 -8.62 -28.94
CA MET A 169 4.24 -9.85 -28.70
C MET A 169 4.54 -10.07 -27.20
N GLN A 170 4.83 -9.01 -26.44
CA GLN A 170 5.09 -9.10 -25.00
C GLN A 170 3.83 -9.44 -24.18
N PHE A 171 2.66 -8.96 -24.62
CA PHE A 171 1.39 -9.15 -23.90
C PHE A 171 0.47 -10.25 -24.48
N GLY A 172 0.98 -11.06 -25.42
CA GLY A 172 0.33 -12.30 -25.86
C GLY A 172 -1.11 -12.14 -26.37
N VAL A 173 -1.34 -11.29 -27.37
CA VAL A 173 -2.68 -11.17 -27.99
C VAL A 173 -2.88 -12.32 -28.99
N ARG A 174 -3.71 -13.32 -28.63
CA ARG A 174 -4.32 -14.20 -29.65
C ARG A 174 -5.12 -13.34 -30.62
N GLN A 175 -4.72 -13.36 -31.89
CA GLN A 175 -5.52 -12.88 -33.00
C GLN A 175 -6.87 -13.63 -32.99
N ILE A 176 -7.94 -12.99 -32.52
CA ILE A 176 -9.30 -13.36 -32.94
C ILE A 176 -9.58 -12.51 -34.17
N GLY A 177 -9.62 -13.21 -35.29
CA GLY A 177 -9.63 -12.65 -36.64
C GLY A 177 -10.78 -11.69 -36.91
N GLU A 178 -10.51 -10.84 -37.87
CA GLU A 178 -11.50 -10.08 -38.63
C GLU A 178 -12.62 -11.02 -39.09
N GLY A 179 -13.85 -10.71 -38.67
CA GLY A 179 -15.07 -11.28 -39.22
C GLY A 179 -15.94 -10.14 -39.73
N GLU A 180 -15.91 -9.96 -41.04
CA GLU A 180 -16.78 -9.07 -41.83
C GLU A 180 -18.27 -9.28 -41.50
N ARG A 181 -19.00 -8.17 -41.24
CA ARG A 181 -20.07 -7.61 -42.10
C ARG A 181 -20.85 -6.53 -41.36
#